data_AF-A0A1G2HVT3-F1
#
_entry.id   AF-A0A1G2HVT3-F1
#
_cell.length_a   1.000
_cell.length_b   1.000
_cell.length_c   1.000
_cell.angle_alpha   90.00
_cell.angle_beta   90.00
_cell.angle_gamma   90.00
#
_symmetry.space_group_name_H-M   'P 1'
#
loop_
_entity.id
_entity.type
_entity.pdbx_description
1 polymer ?
#
loop_
_entity_poly.entity_id
_entity_poly.type
_entity_poly.pdbx_seq_one_letter_code
_entity_poly.pdbx_strand_id
1 'polypeptide(L)'
;MNFFYQILFVLITTGFFVAGNTITAHWARTNQQWLWIPIFLCAAIGYMLFGLLIRQTNFSVSVGLVDALLVVISIAIGVFILKDTVNIQQMIGLAFACLAVILLV
;
A
#
# COMPACT_ATOMS: atom_id res chain seq x y z
N MET A 1 20.49 -9.45 -3.42
CA MET A 1 19.40 -10.26 -2.83
C MET A 1 18.72 -11.01 -3.96
N ASN A 2 18.22 -12.23 -3.76
CA ASN A 2 17.51 -12.96 -4.83
C ASN A 2 16.26 -12.15 -5.23
N PHE A 3 15.99 -11.98 -6.52
CA PHE A 3 14.87 -11.16 -7.05
C PHE A 3 13.53 -11.49 -6.37
N PHE A 4 13.30 -12.78 -6.11
CA PHE A 4 12.15 -13.29 -5.38
C PHE A 4 11.99 -12.67 -3.97
N TYR A 5 13.08 -12.56 -3.21
CA TYR A 5 13.02 -11.96 -1.87
C TYR A 5 12.72 -10.47 -1.91
N GLN A 6 13.18 -9.76 -2.95
CA GLN A 6 12.91 -8.33 -3.09
C GLN A 6 11.43 -8.08 -3.35
N ILE A 7 10.82 -8.84 -4.27
CA ILE A 7 9.38 -8.78 -4.52
C ILE A 7 8.59 -9.12 -3.26
N LEU A 8 8.97 -10.19 -2.56
CA LEU A 8 8.31 -10.56 -1.31
C LEU A 8 8.39 -9.44 -0.28
N PHE A 9 9.53 -8.77 -0.16
CA PHE A 9 9.72 -7.64 0.75
C PHE A 9 8.83 -6.45 0.38
N VAL A 10 8.74 -6.12 -0.92
CA VAL A 10 7.84 -5.08 -1.45
C VAL A 10 6.39 -5.42 -1.12
N LEU A 11 5.95 -6.66 -1.35
CA LEU A 11 4.58 -7.11 -1.08
C LEU A 11 4.24 -7.04 0.42
N ILE A 12 5.14 -7.51 1.29
CA ILE A 12 4.93 -7.45 2.75
C ILE A 12 4.88 -6.00 3.23
N THR A 13 5.83 -5.16 2.78
CA THR A 13 5.87 -3.73 3.12
C THR A 13 4.58 -3.03 2.71
N THR A 14 4.16 -3.25 1.47
CA THR A 14 2.90 -2.70 0.94
C THR A 14 1.70 -3.22 1.73
N GLY A 15 1.68 -4.50 2.08
CA GLY A 15 0.62 -5.12 2.88
C GLY A 15 0.41 -4.42 4.22
N PHE A 16 1.47 -4.04 4.92
CA PHE A 16 1.37 -3.27 6.17
C PHE A 16 0.75 -1.89 5.96
N PHE A 17 1.16 -1.17 4.91
CA PHE A 17 0.57 0.14 4.62
C PHE A 17 -0.89 0.04 4.18
N VAL A 18 -1.23 -0.96 3.36
CA VAL A 18 -2.61 -1.25 2.96
C VAL A 18 -3.48 -1.61 4.17
N ALA A 19 -2.97 -2.46 5.08
CA ALA A 19 -3.65 -2.79 6.32
C ALA A 19 -3.88 -1.52 7.17
N GLY A 20 -2.85 -0.68 7.32
CA GLY A 20 -2.94 0.61 8.00
C GLY A 20 -4.04 1.51 7.39
N ASN A 21 -4.07 1.66 6.07
CA ASN A 21 -5.10 2.43 5.36
C ASN A 21 -6.50 1.85 5.59
N THR A 22 -6.65 0.53 5.52
CA THR A 22 -7.94 -0.16 5.69
C THR A 22 -8.47 -0.01 7.11
N ILE A 23 -7.60 -0.17 8.11
CA ILE A 23 -7.95 0.02 9.53
C ILE A 23 -8.28 1.49 9.81
N THR A 24 -7.52 2.42 9.21
CA THR A 24 -7.79 3.87 9.29
C THR A 24 -9.15 4.21 8.68
N ALA A 25 -9.50 3.62 7.53
CA ALA A 25 -10.81 3.79 6.92
C ALA A 25 -11.94 3.22 7.81
N HIS A 26 -11.70 2.07 8.46
CA HIS A 26 -12.64 1.51 9.42
C HIS A 26 -12.80 2.41 10.65
N TRP A 27 -11.70 2.95 11.17
CA TRP A 27 -11.71 3.93 12.27
C TRP A 27 -12.49 5.19 11.90
N ALA A 28 -12.27 5.74 10.70
CA ALA A 28 -13.00 6.92 10.24
C ALA A 28 -14.52 6.69 10.15
N ARG A 29 -14.96 5.46 9.89
CA ARG A 29 -16.39 5.08 9.84
C ARG A 29 -17.00 4.78 11.22
N THR A 30 -16.23 4.21 12.15
CA THR A 30 -16.76 3.75 13.45
C THR A 30 -16.38 4.64 14.63
N ASN A 31 -15.42 5.55 14.44
CA ASN A 31 -14.84 6.44 15.45
C ASN A 31 -14.28 5.70 16.70
N GLN A 32 -13.91 4.43 16.54
CA GLN A 32 -13.45 3.57 17.63
C GLN A 32 -11.98 3.80 17.97
N GLN A 33 -11.70 4.51 19.05
CA GLN A 33 -10.35 4.95 19.42
C GLN A 33 -9.34 3.81 19.68
N TRP A 34 -9.78 2.58 19.92
CA TRP A 34 -8.86 1.44 20.09
C TRP A 34 -8.14 1.07 18.78
N LEU A 35 -8.68 1.47 17.62
CA LEU A 35 -8.09 1.22 16.30
C LEU A 35 -6.79 2.00 16.06
N TRP A 36 -6.48 3.02 16.86
CA TRP A 36 -5.21 3.73 16.76
C TRP A 36 -4.01 2.82 17.04
N ILE A 37 -4.14 1.86 17.95
CA ILE A 37 -3.06 0.91 18.28
C ILE A 37 -2.61 0.13 17.03
N PRO A 38 -3.49 -0.60 16.33
CA PRO A 38 -3.08 -1.33 15.13
C PRO A 38 -2.68 -0.40 13.97
N ILE A 39 -3.22 0.83 13.87
CA ILE A 39 -2.78 1.83 12.88
C ILE A 39 -1.30 2.18 13.09
N PHE A 40 -0.93 2.59 14.31
CA PHE A 40 0.45 2.95 14.63
C PHE A 40 1.40 1.76 14.49
N LEU A 41 0.97 0.56 14.87
CA LEU A 41 1.76 -0.65 14.71
C LEU A 41 2.04 -0.95 13.23
N CYS A 42 1.00 -0.87 12.38
CA CYS A 42 1.16 -1.08 10.93
C CYS A 42 2.09 -0.03 10.32
N ALA A 43 1.97 1.24 10.71
CA ALA A 43 2.83 2.30 10.23
C ALA A 43 4.30 2.09 10.66
N ALA A 44 4.55 1.79 11.93
CA ALA A 44 5.89 1.55 12.44
C ALA A 44 6.59 0.39 11.72
N ILE A 45 5.89 -0.75 11.57
CA ILE A 45 6.42 -1.92 10.88
C ILE A 45 6.60 -1.62 9.38
N GLY A 46 5.62 -1.00 8.73
CA GLY A 46 5.67 -0.63 7.32
C GLY A 46 6.87 0.26 7.01
N TYR A 47 7.08 1.34 7.76
CA TYR A 47 8.23 2.23 7.57
C TYR A 47 9.57 1.58 7.93
N MET A 48 9.61 0.69 8.92
CA MET A 48 10.82 -0.07 9.23
C MET A 48 11.22 -1.00 8.07
N LEU A 49 10.27 -1.76 7.54
CA LEU A 49 10.48 -2.63 6.38
C LEU A 49 10.84 -1.83 5.13
N PHE A 50 10.20 -0.69 4.93
CA PHE A 50 10.51 0.21 3.83
C PHE A 50 11.94 0.77 3.91
N GLY A 51 12.39 1.17 5.10
CA GLY A 51 13.77 1.59 5.32
C GLY A 51 14.78 0.48 5.02
N LEU A 52 14.46 -0.77 5.36
CA LEU A 52 15.28 -1.93 5.01
C LEU A 52 15.29 -2.20 3.50
N LEU A 53 14.15 -2.05 2.82
CA LEU A 53 14.03 -2.18 1.37
C LEU A 53 14.90 -1.15 0.64
N ILE A 54 14.88 0.11 1.10
CA ILE A 54 15.71 1.19 0.54
C ILE A 54 17.20 0.90 0.75
N ARG A 55 17.61 0.31 1.87
CA ARG A 55 19.03 -0.06 2.07
C ARG A 55 19.56 -1.05 1.04
N GLN A 56 18.67 -1.78 0.37
CA GLN A 56 19.01 -2.86 -0.55
C GLN A 56 18.77 -2.47 -2.02
N THR A 57 18.16 -1.32 -2.27
CA THR A 57 17.72 -0.86 -3.61
C THR A 57 17.85 0.67 -3.70
N ASN A 58 17.30 1.30 -4.73
CA ASN A 58 17.25 2.76 -4.80
C ASN A 58 15.93 3.29 -4.22
N PHE A 59 16.00 4.40 -3.49
CA PHE A 59 14.83 5.09 -2.92
C PHE A 59 13.72 5.29 -3.96
N SER A 60 14.07 5.82 -5.15
CA SER A 60 13.10 6.10 -6.22
C SER A 60 12.33 4.86 -6.69
N VAL A 61 13.02 3.73 -6.82
CA VAL A 61 12.39 2.47 -7.27
C VAL A 61 11.54 1.87 -6.15
N SER A 62 12.06 1.86 -4.92
CA SER A 62 11.33 1.38 -3.74
C SER A 62 10.04 2.15 -3.48
N VAL A 63 10.13 3.49 -3.42
CA VAL A 63 8.97 4.38 -3.25
C VAL A 63 7.98 4.14 -4.37
N GLY A 64 8.44 4.21 -5.62
CA GLY A 64 7.56 4.08 -6.79
C GLY A 64 6.80 2.75 -6.79
N LEU A 65 7.47 1.63 -6.51
CA LEU A 65 6.84 0.31 -6.43
C LEU A 65 5.83 0.20 -5.30
N VAL A 66 6.23 0.57 -4.08
CA VAL A 66 5.37 0.43 -2.89
C VAL A 66 4.15 1.34 -3.02
N ASP A 67 4.32 2.60 -3.44
CA ASP A 67 3.22 3.56 -3.56
C ASP A 67 2.27 3.18 -4.71
N ALA A 68 2.80 2.72 -5.85
CA ALA A 68 1.95 2.30 -6.96
C ALA A 68 1.12 1.05 -6.57
N LEU A 69 1.73 0.06 -5.92
CA LEU A 69 0.99 -1.10 -5.40
C LEU A 69 0.00 -0.70 -4.31
N LEU A 70 0.37 0.21 -3.41
CA LEU A 70 -0.50 0.75 -2.37
C LEU A 70 -1.76 1.38 -2.99
N VAL A 71 -1.60 2.20 -4.03
CA VAL A 71 -2.72 2.81 -4.77
C VAL A 71 -3.61 1.73 -5.37
N VAL A 72 -3.03 0.79 -6.11
CA VAL A 72 -3.79 -0.29 -6.77
C VAL A 72 -4.60 -1.10 -5.77
N ILE A 73 -3.96 -1.57 -4.71
CA ILE A 73 -4.59 -2.44 -3.71
C ILE A 73 -5.60 -1.65 -2.86
N SER A 74 -5.27 -0.42 -2.44
CA SER A 74 -6.20 0.40 -1.62
C SER A 74 -7.46 0.75 -2.39
N ILE A 75 -7.35 1.10 -3.69
CA ILE A 75 -8.53 1.32 -4.53
C ILE A 75 -9.32 0.02 -4.68
N ALA A 76 -8.66 -1.13 -4.93
CA ALA A 76 -9.36 -2.42 -5.01
C ALA A 76 -10.13 -2.75 -3.72
N ILE A 77 -9.54 -2.53 -2.55
CA ILE A 77 -10.22 -2.70 -1.25
C ILE A 77 -11.39 -1.72 -1.12
N GLY A 78 -11.19 -0.45 -1.48
CA GLY A 78 -12.24 0.58 -1.50
C GLY A 78 -13.45 0.12 -2.31
N VAL A 79 -13.21 -0.32 -3.55
CA VAL A 79 -14.27 -0.76 -4.48
C VAL A 79 -14.93 -2.05 -4.05
N PHE A 80 -14.16 -3.11 -3.78
CA PHE A 80 -14.71 -4.46 -3.60
C PHE A 80 -15.13 -4.77 -2.15
N ILE A 81 -14.45 -4.20 -1.15
CA ILE A 81 -14.69 -4.49 0.27
C ILE A 81 -15.48 -3.37 0.92
N LEU A 82 -15.04 -2.12 0.75
CA LEU A 82 -15.70 -0.96 1.37
C LEU A 82 -16.90 -0.45 0.58
N LYS A 83 -17.07 -0.90 -0.66
CA LYS A 83 -18.14 -0.56 -1.61
C LYS A 83 -18.18 0.92 -1.97
N ASP A 84 -17.02 1.55 -2.07
CA ASP A 84 -16.87 2.94 -2.46
C ASP A 84 -17.17 3.13 -3.95
N THR A 85 -17.85 4.22 -4.27
CA THR A 85 -18.11 4.60 -5.67
C THR A 85 -16.90 5.32 -6.25
N VAL A 86 -16.40 4.83 -7.37
CA VAL A 86 -15.28 5.42 -8.12
C VAL A 86 -15.76 5.96 -9.45
N ASN A 87 -15.31 7.15 -9.80
CA ASN A 87 -15.63 7.77 -11.08
C ASN A 87 -14.67 7.30 -12.20
N ILE A 88 -15.01 7.65 -13.45
CA ILE A 88 -14.23 7.25 -14.64
C ILE A 88 -12.78 7.74 -14.57
N GLN A 89 -12.55 8.96 -14.06
CA GLN A 89 -11.20 9.52 -13.92
C GLN A 89 -10.34 8.71 -12.94
N GLN A 90 -10.92 8.27 -11.83
CA GLN A 90 -10.26 7.43 -10.82
C GLN A 90 -9.95 6.03 -11.38
N MET A 91 -10.83 5.46 -12.21
CA MET A 91 -10.53 4.19 -12.91
C MET A 91 -9.39 4.32 -13.92
N ILE A 92 -9.33 5.43 -14.66
CA ILE A 92 -8.19 5.72 -15.57
C ILE A 92 -6.90 5.84 -14.76
N GLY A 93 -6.94 6.55 -13.62
CA GLY A 93 -5.80 6.65 -12.70
C GLY A 93 -5.34 5.28 -12.20
N LEU A 94 -6.27 4.39 -11.83
CA LEU A 94 -5.96 3.02 -11.43
C LEU A 94 -5.28 2.23 -12.55
N ALA A 95 -5.75 2.35 -13.79
CA ALA A 95 -5.14 1.67 -14.93
C ALA A 95 -3.69 2.13 -15.15
N PHE A 96 -3.42 3.43 -15.04
CA PHE A 96 -2.05 3.96 -15.11
C PHE A 96 -1.19 3.51 -13.93
N ALA A 97 -1.74 3.42 -12.71
CA ALA A 97 -1.02 2.89 -11.56
C ALA A 97 -0.61 1.42 -11.79
N CYS A 98 -1.50 0.58 -12.32
CA CYS A 98 -1.17 -0.79 -12.70
C CYS A 98 -0.05 -0.87 -13.74
N LEU A 99 -0.09 -0.02 -14.77
CA LEU A 99 0.99 0.06 -15.77
C LEU A 99 2.32 0.49 -15.14
N ALA A 100 2.29 1.46 -14.23
CA ALA A 100 3.49 1.89 -13.51
C ALA A 100 4.10 0.76 -12.68
N VAL A 101 3.28 -0.05 -11.97
CA VAL A 101 3.76 -1.25 -11.26
C VAL A 101 4.45 -2.21 -12.22
N ILE A 102 3.83 -2.53 -13.36
CA ILE A 102 4.39 -3.47 -14.34
C ILE A 102 5.74 -2.99 -14.89
N LEU A 103 5.90 -1.67 -15.09
CA LEU A 103 7.14 -1.09 -15.63
C LEU A 103 8.27 -0.95 -14.58
N LEU A 104 7.93 -0.94 -13.29
CA LEU A 104 8.88 -0.75 -12.19
C LEU A 104 9.33 -2.05 -11.52
N VAL A 105 8.59 -3.15 -11.71
CA VAL A 105 8.92 -4.51 -11.23
C VAL A 105 10.04 -5.11 -12.05
#